data_AF-A0A8I2BAB5-F1
#
_entry.id   AF-A0A8I2BAB5-F1
#
_cell.length_a   1.000
_cell.length_b   1.000
_cell.length_c   1.000
_cell.angle_alpha   90.00
_cell.angle_beta   90.00
_cell.angle_gamma   90.00
#
_symmetry.space_group_name_H-M   'P 1'
#
loop_
_entity.id
_entity.type
_entity.pdbx_description
1 polymer ?
#
loop_
_entity_poly.entity_id
_entity_poly.type
_entity_poly.pdbx_seq_one_letter_code
_entity_poly.pdbx_strand_id
1 'polypeptide(L)'
;MLFAGPTQLGFAKHGTPLPVPAGAVVAWTGAVADIPASWALCDGTNNTPDLTGKFVRATGDTFALGDTGGGNVTGSTSTDGLHDGSGAAGNRGTSRYASYARYADGDHSHTLNGTIDEPEHYTLAYIKAGQEALLPVGALAFASTVKAVPNTGVYSDLGGKFIKAVADDARAAGGVAIRSYSVGTSIAGSHTHGSGNWTDGGSNTQYSSGSAGQHEHGTIASGTLTDLPPYLAMRPLIIVNETGAYEGMVIAYDGDLAAIPAGWARYAPISDKFPVGEGDDLPLGQAGGVDSIEINGAVPSVTVTHSHVQCCDGWQTAFSAPHTSLAWSHSHTFTGAVDVSPAFYCLHFIARVKP
;
A
#
# COMPACT_ATOMS: atom_id res chain seq x y z
N MET A 1 1.16 -51.06 -51.55
CA MET A 1 1.88 -50.29 -50.52
C MET A 1 1.58 -48.82 -50.76
N LEU A 2 0.63 -48.24 -50.01
CA LEU A 2 0.34 -46.81 -50.03
C LEU A 2 1.22 -46.17 -48.95
N PHE A 3 2.14 -45.28 -49.32
CA PHE A 3 2.85 -44.46 -48.35
C PHE A 3 1.89 -43.36 -47.85
N ALA A 4 1.55 -43.41 -46.57
CA ALA A 4 0.91 -42.29 -45.89
C ALA A 4 1.93 -41.13 -45.81
N GLY A 5 1.58 -39.98 -46.39
CA GLY A 5 2.34 -38.74 -46.19
C GLY A 5 2.28 -38.29 -44.72
N PRO A 6 3.26 -37.51 -44.25
CA PRO A 6 3.27 -37.05 -42.86
C PRO A 6 2.05 -36.17 -42.62
N THR A 7 1.29 -36.51 -41.58
CA THR A 7 0.19 -35.71 -41.06
C THR A 7 0.76 -34.36 -40.65
N GLN A 8 0.43 -33.31 -41.42
CA GLN A 8 0.78 -31.95 -41.06
C GLN A 8 -0.01 -31.61 -39.79
N LEU A 9 0.67 -31.63 -38.63
CA LEU A 9 0.18 -31.06 -37.39
C LEU A 9 -0.24 -29.61 -37.71
N GLY A 10 -1.55 -29.34 -37.65
CA GLY A 10 -2.08 -28.02 -37.90
C GLY A 10 -1.51 -27.04 -36.89
N PHE A 11 -0.52 -26.24 -37.30
CA PHE A 11 -0.09 -25.09 -36.53
C PHE A 11 -1.30 -24.16 -36.42
N ALA A 12 -1.95 -24.14 -35.26
CA ALA A 12 -3.02 -23.21 -34.98
C ALA A 12 -2.49 -21.78 -35.20
N LYS A 13 -2.81 -21.18 -36.35
CA LYS A 13 -2.31 -19.87 -36.80
C LYS A 13 -2.62 -18.83 -35.73
N HIS A 14 -1.60 -18.25 -35.11
CA HIS A 14 -1.70 -17.21 -34.07
C HIS A 14 -2.19 -15.85 -34.61
N GLY A 15 -2.80 -15.83 -35.79
CA GLY A 15 -2.96 -14.61 -36.60
C GLY A 15 -1.61 -14.06 -37.05
N THR A 16 -1.64 -12.92 -37.75
CA THR A 16 -0.44 -12.13 -38.04
C THR A 16 -0.12 -11.29 -36.80
N PRO A 17 1.14 -11.27 -36.30
CA PRO A 17 1.50 -10.41 -35.18
C PRO A 17 1.30 -8.94 -35.57
N LEU A 18 0.86 -8.11 -34.62
CA LEU A 18 0.80 -6.65 -34.81
C LEU A 18 1.83 -5.96 -33.91
N PRO A 19 2.39 -4.84 -34.34
CA PRO A 19 3.15 -3.98 -33.45
C PRO A 19 2.34 -3.59 -32.20
N VAL A 20 3.04 -3.31 -31.11
CA VAL A 20 2.42 -2.75 -29.91
C VAL A 20 2.15 -1.26 -30.11
N PRO A 21 1.04 -0.74 -29.57
CA PRO A 21 0.72 0.68 -29.69
C PRO A 21 1.72 1.55 -28.93
N ALA A 22 1.83 2.83 -29.32
CA ALA A 22 2.48 3.84 -28.51
C ALA A 22 1.84 3.88 -27.12
N GLY A 23 2.66 3.93 -26.06
CA GLY A 23 2.19 3.80 -24.68
C GLY A 23 2.15 2.37 -24.15
N ALA A 24 2.48 1.36 -24.95
CA ALA A 24 2.71 0.00 -24.44
C ALA A 24 3.82 0.00 -23.39
N VAL A 25 3.55 -0.61 -22.23
CA VAL A 25 4.48 -0.75 -21.11
C VAL A 25 4.73 -2.23 -20.85
N VAL A 26 6.00 -2.63 -20.82
CA VAL A 26 6.41 -4.03 -20.60
C VAL A 26 7.57 -4.09 -19.60
N ALA A 27 7.65 -5.18 -18.86
CA ALA A 27 8.84 -5.44 -18.04
C ALA A 27 10.02 -5.80 -18.96
N TRP A 28 11.23 -5.47 -18.54
CA TRP A 28 12.46 -5.54 -19.32
C TRP A 28 13.55 -6.29 -18.57
N THR A 29 14.05 -7.36 -19.17
CA THR A 29 15.12 -8.19 -18.57
C THR A 29 16.52 -7.79 -19.03
N GLY A 30 16.64 -7.00 -20.10
CA GLY A 30 17.95 -6.52 -20.58
C GLY A 30 18.55 -5.43 -19.69
N ALA A 31 19.75 -4.99 -20.05
CA ALA A 31 20.40 -3.85 -19.41
C ALA A 31 19.68 -2.54 -19.76
N VAL A 32 19.70 -1.56 -18.85
CA VAL A 32 19.14 -0.22 -19.09
C VAL A 32 19.87 0.47 -20.24
N ALA A 33 21.17 0.22 -20.40
CA ALA A 33 21.96 0.74 -21.52
C ALA A 33 21.56 0.16 -22.90
N ASP A 34 20.88 -1.00 -22.92
CA ASP A 34 20.48 -1.71 -24.13
C ASP A 34 19.01 -1.50 -24.49
N ILE A 35 18.32 -0.54 -23.83
CA ILE A 35 16.94 -0.19 -24.15
C ILE A 35 16.87 0.30 -25.62
N PRO A 36 16.02 -0.30 -26.47
CA PRO A 36 15.94 0.09 -27.88
C PRO A 36 15.41 1.51 -28.08
N ALA A 37 15.80 2.18 -29.18
CA ALA A 37 15.52 3.59 -29.42
C ALA A 37 14.02 4.01 -29.42
N SER A 38 13.10 3.09 -29.74
CA SER A 38 11.65 3.37 -29.70
C SER A 38 11.03 3.18 -28.31
N TRP A 39 11.84 2.87 -27.32
CA TRP A 39 11.45 2.58 -25.95
C TRP A 39 12.19 3.49 -24.97
N ALA A 40 11.57 3.79 -23.84
CA ALA A 40 12.16 4.58 -22.77
C ALA A 40 11.93 3.91 -21.41
N LEU A 41 12.87 4.09 -20.48
CA LEU A 41 12.74 3.59 -19.11
C LEU A 41 11.57 4.29 -18.39
N CYS A 42 10.82 3.54 -17.58
CA CYS A 42 9.72 4.06 -16.77
C CYS A 42 10.21 4.63 -15.42
N ASP A 43 10.96 5.73 -15.49
CA ASP A 43 11.56 6.46 -14.37
C ASP A 43 10.97 7.86 -14.16
N GLY A 44 9.87 8.19 -14.85
CA GLY A 44 9.25 9.52 -14.81
C GLY A 44 9.83 10.53 -15.79
N THR A 45 10.85 10.15 -16.58
CA THR A 45 11.43 10.99 -17.64
C THR A 45 10.88 10.61 -19.01
N ASN A 46 11.16 11.39 -20.06
CA ASN A 46 10.80 11.05 -21.44
C ASN A 46 9.31 10.69 -21.67
N ASN A 47 8.41 11.32 -20.91
CA ASN A 47 6.96 11.05 -20.91
C ASN A 47 6.59 9.60 -20.53
N THR A 48 7.37 8.98 -19.67
CA THR A 48 7.06 7.69 -19.05
C THR A 48 6.53 7.90 -17.62
N PRO A 49 5.74 6.95 -17.08
CA PRO A 49 5.39 6.96 -15.67
C PRO A 49 6.62 6.62 -14.83
N ASP A 50 6.69 7.13 -13.59
CA ASP A 50 7.69 6.68 -12.62
C ASP A 50 7.20 5.42 -11.89
N LEU A 51 7.74 4.28 -12.29
CA LEU A 51 7.40 2.98 -11.69
C LEU A 51 8.42 2.56 -10.62
N THR A 52 9.46 3.35 -10.35
CA THR A 52 10.57 2.95 -9.48
C THR A 52 10.10 2.55 -8.09
N GLY A 53 10.40 1.32 -7.67
CA GLY A 53 10.02 0.77 -6.38
C GLY A 53 8.53 0.43 -6.25
N LYS A 54 7.76 0.46 -7.34
CA LYS A 54 6.31 0.23 -7.35
C LYS A 54 5.95 -1.10 -8.01
N PHE A 55 4.80 -1.62 -7.63
CA PHE A 55 4.13 -2.73 -8.30
C PHE A 55 3.13 -2.17 -9.31
N VAL A 56 2.95 -2.83 -10.45
CA VAL A 56 1.96 -2.40 -11.46
C VAL A 56 0.61 -3.03 -11.12
N ARG A 57 -0.39 -2.21 -10.80
CA ARG A 57 -1.79 -2.63 -10.63
C ARG A 57 -2.58 -2.31 -11.89
N ALA A 58 -3.54 -3.17 -12.25
CA ALA A 58 -4.43 -2.85 -13.35
C ALA A 58 -5.51 -1.85 -12.91
N THR A 59 -5.79 -0.87 -13.75
CA THR A 59 -6.98 -0.02 -13.61
C THR A 59 -8.26 -0.86 -13.63
N GLY A 60 -9.30 -0.37 -12.98
CA GLY A 60 -10.59 -1.03 -12.92
C GLY A 60 -11.72 -0.07 -12.63
N ASP A 61 -12.64 -0.49 -11.77
CA ASP A 61 -13.75 0.33 -11.30
C ASP A 61 -13.31 1.20 -10.12
N THR A 62 -12.31 0.75 -9.37
CA THR A 62 -11.82 1.43 -8.16
C THR A 62 -10.63 2.34 -8.45
N PHE A 63 -9.73 1.92 -9.35
CA PHE A 63 -8.50 2.66 -9.64
C PHE A 63 -8.43 3.12 -11.10
N ALA A 64 -8.11 4.39 -11.30
CA ALA A 64 -7.87 5.03 -12.59
C ALA A 64 -6.39 4.96 -13.02
N LEU A 65 -6.11 5.31 -14.29
CA LEU A 65 -4.75 5.39 -14.80
C LEU A 65 -3.94 6.43 -14.00
N GLY A 66 -2.77 6.03 -13.51
CA GLY A 66 -1.89 6.90 -12.74
C GLY A 66 -2.15 6.95 -11.25
N ASP A 67 -3.21 6.28 -10.75
CA ASP A 67 -3.43 6.16 -9.31
C ASP A 67 -2.27 5.41 -8.63
N THR A 68 -1.95 5.84 -7.42
CA THR A 68 -0.93 5.22 -6.57
C THR A 68 -1.47 4.96 -5.17
N GLY A 69 -0.99 3.92 -4.50
CA GLY A 69 -1.39 3.56 -3.14
C GLY A 69 -0.57 2.40 -2.59
N GLY A 70 -1.12 1.70 -1.60
CA GLY A 70 -0.50 0.51 -1.00
C GLY A 70 0.39 0.80 0.21
N GLY A 71 0.68 -0.24 0.97
CA GLY A 71 1.65 -0.26 2.07
C GLY A 71 1.22 0.53 3.31
N ASN A 72 -0.04 0.93 3.41
CA ASN A 72 -0.52 1.80 4.48
C ASN A 72 -1.35 1.04 5.50
N VAL A 73 -1.10 1.32 6.77
CA VAL A 73 -2.06 1.04 7.85
C VAL A 73 -2.92 2.27 8.02
N THR A 74 -4.24 2.09 8.04
CA THR A 74 -5.21 3.19 8.22
C THR A 74 -6.14 2.89 9.40
N GLY A 75 -6.71 3.94 9.98
CA GLY A 75 -7.61 3.83 11.13
C GLY A 75 -7.28 4.83 12.22
N SER A 76 -7.98 4.71 13.34
CA SER A 76 -7.81 5.58 14.49
C SER A 76 -8.06 4.85 15.81
N THR A 77 -7.58 5.44 16.90
CA THR A 77 -7.97 5.02 18.25
C THR A 77 -9.29 5.67 18.67
N SER A 78 -9.94 5.13 19.70
CA SER A 78 -11.12 5.74 20.31
C SER A 78 -10.77 7.10 20.93
N THR A 79 -11.75 8.00 20.94
CA THR A 79 -11.55 9.40 21.39
C THR A 79 -11.59 9.52 22.92
N ASP A 80 -12.05 8.49 23.63
CA ASP A 80 -12.20 8.42 25.08
C ASP A 80 -11.03 7.67 25.72
N GLY A 81 -9.94 8.37 26.04
CA GLY A 81 -8.93 7.82 26.92
C GLY A 81 -9.59 7.52 28.28
N LEU A 82 -9.82 6.26 28.64
CA LEU A 82 -10.41 5.95 29.95
C LEU A 82 -9.35 6.18 31.01
N HIS A 83 -9.48 7.28 31.76
CA HIS A 83 -8.51 7.64 32.78
C HIS A 83 -8.76 6.87 34.09
N ASP A 84 -7.76 6.12 34.55
CA ASP A 84 -7.74 5.60 35.92
C ASP A 84 -6.72 6.36 36.79
N GLY A 85 -7.15 6.70 38.00
CA GLY A 85 -6.36 7.51 38.92
C GLY A 85 -7.20 8.07 40.04
N SER A 86 -6.78 7.85 41.28
CA SER A 86 -7.28 8.65 42.39
C SER A 86 -6.42 9.90 42.49
N GLY A 87 -6.96 11.04 42.05
CA GLY A 87 -6.39 12.35 42.40
C GLY A 87 -6.55 12.58 43.89
N ALA A 88 -5.63 12.03 44.71
CA ALA A 88 -5.58 12.34 46.13
C ALA A 88 -4.94 13.72 46.30
N ALA A 89 -5.77 14.77 46.30
CA ALA A 89 -5.33 16.07 46.83
C ALA A 89 -4.94 15.86 48.30
N GLY A 90 -3.68 16.13 48.63
CA GLY A 90 -3.18 16.03 50.00
C GLY A 90 -4.08 16.83 50.95
N ASN A 91 -4.70 16.13 51.89
CA ASN A 91 -5.62 16.71 52.86
C ASN A 91 -4.85 17.68 53.77
N ARG A 92 -5.10 18.99 53.67
CA ARG A 92 -4.78 19.93 54.75
C ARG A 92 -6.03 20.04 55.61
N GLY A 93 -5.95 19.49 56.81
CA GLY A 93 -7.03 19.51 57.79
C GLY A 93 -7.54 20.92 58.03
N THR A 94 -8.67 21.26 57.40
CA THR A 94 -9.81 22.01 57.94
C THR A 94 -10.87 22.04 56.82
N SER A 95 -11.92 21.23 57.00
CA SER A 95 -13.27 21.31 56.44
C SER A 95 -13.52 22.36 55.33
N ARG A 96 -13.13 22.08 54.09
CA ARG A 96 -13.79 22.60 52.88
C ARG A 96 -13.69 21.55 51.77
N TYR A 97 -14.84 21.09 51.28
CA TYR A 97 -14.92 20.11 50.20
C TYR A 97 -14.33 20.71 48.91
N ALA A 98 -13.08 20.40 48.60
CA ALA A 98 -12.56 20.51 47.25
C ALA A 98 -12.94 19.21 46.51
N SER A 99 -14.18 19.12 46.07
CA SER A 99 -14.56 18.09 45.11
C SER A 99 -14.10 18.56 43.73
N TYR A 100 -12.94 18.08 43.28
CA TYR A 100 -12.64 18.06 41.85
C TYR A 100 -13.66 17.11 41.22
N ALA A 101 -14.71 17.64 40.59
CA ALA A 101 -15.55 16.77 39.78
C ALA A 101 -14.68 16.26 38.62
N ARG A 102 -14.93 15.02 38.21
CA ARG A 102 -14.38 14.41 36.98
C ARG A 102 -14.89 15.21 35.79
N TYR A 103 -14.29 16.36 35.54
CA TYR A 103 -14.67 17.24 34.45
C TYR A 103 -13.91 16.78 33.22
N ALA A 104 -14.63 16.04 32.38
CA ALA A 104 -14.31 15.73 30.99
C ALA A 104 -12.81 15.64 30.73
N ASP A 105 -12.28 14.47 31.06
CA ASP A 105 -10.90 14.13 30.76
C ASP A 105 -10.63 14.36 29.28
N GLY A 106 -9.42 14.79 28.95
CA GLY A 106 -9.12 15.30 27.63
C GLY A 106 -9.25 14.22 26.55
N ASP A 107 -10.39 14.26 25.86
CA ASP A 107 -10.67 13.45 24.69
C ASP A 107 -9.60 13.68 23.61
N HIS A 108 -9.01 12.60 23.11
CA HIS A 108 -8.12 12.60 21.96
C HIS A 108 -8.09 11.23 21.29
N SER A 109 -7.65 11.24 20.04
CA SER A 109 -7.44 10.04 19.24
C SER A 109 -6.10 10.12 18.53
N HIS A 110 -5.54 8.97 18.19
CA HIS A 110 -4.36 8.85 17.35
C HIS A 110 -4.74 8.36 15.95
N THR A 111 -3.98 8.81 14.95
CA THR A 111 -3.93 8.17 13.64
C THR A 111 -3.00 6.97 13.68
N LEU A 112 -3.46 5.85 13.11
CA LEU A 112 -2.63 4.65 13.00
C LEU A 112 -1.59 4.81 11.89
N ASN A 113 -0.42 4.22 12.11
CA ASN A 113 0.61 4.00 11.10
C ASN A 113 1.15 2.58 11.24
N GLY A 114 2.03 2.17 10.34
CA GLY A 114 2.60 0.84 10.41
C GLY A 114 3.39 0.47 9.18
N THR A 115 3.86 -0.77 9.17
CA THR A 115 4.58 -1.38 8.06
C THR A 115 4.00 -2.76 7.78
N ILE A 116 4.11 -3.19 6.53
CA ILE A 116 3.82 -4.54 6.08
C ILE A 116 4.97 -4.99 5.18
N ASP A 117 5.45 -6.21 5.36
CA ASP A 117 6.47 -6.78 4.48
C ASP A 117 5.94 -6.88 3.03
N GLU A 118 6.83 -6.81 2.05
CA GLU A 118 6.42 -6.94 0.64
C GLU A 118 6.10 -8.40 0.29
N PRO A 119 5.10 -8.63 -0.61
CA PRO A 119 4.84 -9.98 -1.12
C PRO A 119 6.02 -10.49 -1.94
N GLU A 120 6.10 -11.82 -2.11
CA GLU A 120 7.13 -12.42 -2.96
C GLU A 120 7.09 -11.82 -4.36
N HIS A 121 8.24 -11.33 -4.80
CA HIS A 121 8.36 -10.60 -6.05
C HIS A 121 9.70 -10.87 -6.72
N TYR A 122 9.79 -10.47 -7.98
CA TYR A 122 11.03 -10.35 -8.72
C TYR A 122 11.18 -8.93 -9.25
N THR A 123 12.37 -8.37 -9.14
CA THR A 123 12.64 -7.01 -9.61
C THR A 123 12.98 -6.98 -11.09
N LEU A 124 12.32 -6.11 -11.84
CA LEU A 124 12.58 -5.90 -13.27
C LEU A 124 12.44 -4.41 -13.61
N ALA A 125 13.17 -3.94 -14.61
CA ALA A 125 12.89 -2.63 -15.19
C ALA A 125 11.58 -2.67 -15.97
N TYR A 126 10.97 -1.51 -16.18
CA TYR A 126 9.85 -1.34 -17.11
C TYR A 126 10.21 -0.34 -18.19
N ILE A 127 9.82 -0.63 -19.42
CA ILE A 127 10.03 0.24 -20.57
C ILE A 127 8.70 0.56 -21.25
N LYS A 128 8.56 1.80 -21.72
CA LYS A 128 7.39 2.30 -22.44
C LYS A 128 7.74 2.57 -23.90
N ALA A 129 6.92 2.09 -24.82
CA ALA A 129 7.05 2.40 -26.23
C ALA A 129 6.61 3.85 -26.50
N GLY A 130 7.50 4.67 -27.05
CA GLY A 130 7.19 6.07 -27.38
C GLY A 130 6.35 6.22 -28.65
N GLN A 131 6.34 5.20 -29.51
CA GLN A 131 5.62 5.11 -30.78
C GLN A 131 5.17 3.65 -31.00
N GLU A 132 4.48 3.37 -32.10
CA GLU A 132 4.23 1.99 -32.52
C GLU A 132 5.56 1.24 -32.73
N ALA A 133 5.71 0.07 -32.11
CA ALA A 133 6.98 -0.66 -32.07
C ALA A 133 6.79 -2.18 -32.05
N LEU A 134 7.83 -2.92 -32.39
CA LEU A 134 7.91 -4.35 -32.08
C LEU A 134 8.35 -4.54 -30.62
N LEU A 135 7.99 -5.69 -30.05
CA LEU A 135 8.49 -6.11 -28.75
C LEU A 135 9.95 -6.56 -28.90
N PRO A 136 10.89 -5.94 -28.17
CA PRO A 136 12.30 -6.31 -28.25
C PRO A 136 12.59 -7.62 -27.52
N VAL A 137 13.69 -8.27 -27.90
CA VAL A 137 14.21 -9.46 -27.20
C VAL A 137 14.51 -9.10 -25.74
N GLY A 138 13.98 -9.85 -24.78
CA GLY A 138 14.08 -9.55 -23.35
C GLY A 138 12.91 -8.74 -22.77
N ALA A 139 11.97 -8.28 -23.59
CA ALA A 139 10.69 -7.79 -23.07
C ALA A 139 9.85 -8.94 -22.51
N LEU A 140 9.08 -8.66 -21.46
CA LEU A 140 8.09 -9.59 -20.93
C LEU A 140 6.67 -9.12 -21.27
N ALA A 141 5.89 -10.03 -21.82
CA ALA A 141 4.44 -9.90 -21.95
C ALA A 141 3.76 -11.00 -21.13
N PHE A 142 2.45 -10.91 -20.97
CA PHE A 142 1.66 -11.97 -20.36
C PHE A 142 0.81 -12.70 -21.40
N ALA A 143 0.40 -13.92 -21.09
CA ALA A 143 -0.63 -14.62 -21.84
C ALA A 143 -1.65 -15.24 -20.90
N SER A 144 -2.90 -15.27 -21.35
CA SER A 144 -4.02 -15.90 -20.64
C SER A 144 -4.24 -17.36 -21.06
N THR A 145 -3.28 -17.96 -21.75
CA THR A 145 -3.41 -19.29 -22.36
C THR A 145 -2.08 -20.02 -22.35
N VAL A 146 -2.13 -21.34 -22.21
CA VAL A 146 -0.97 -22.25 -22.27
C VAL A 146 -0.45 -22.48 -23.70
N LYS A 147 -1.15 -22.00 -24.73
CA LYS A 147 -0.76 -22.20 -26.13
C LYS A 147 0.61 -21.58 -26.41
N ALA A 148 1.55 -22.35 -26.96
CA ALA A 148 2.87 -21.84 -27.28
C ALA A 148 2.80 -20.66 -28.27
N VAL A 149 3.31 -19.50 -27.86
CA VAL A 149 3.31 -18.28 -28.69
C VAL A 149 4.65 -18.22 -29.44
N PRO A 150 4.67 -18.01 -30.78
CA PRO A 150 5.92 -17.94 -31.53
C PRO A 150 6.84 -16.83 -31.02
N ASN A 151 8.15 -17.00 -31.16
CA ASN A 151 9.17 -16.03 -30.73
C ASN A 151 9.15 -15.71 -29.23
N THR A 152 8.55 -16.57 -28.41
CA THR A 152 8.53 -16.43 -26.95
C THR A 152 9.01 -17.68 -26.24
N GLY A 153 9.51 -17.49 -25.02
CA GLY A 153 9.70 -18.52 -24.00
C GLY A 153 8.89 -18.21 -22.74
N VAL A 154 8.86 -19.12 -21.78
CA VAL A 154 8.30 -18.85 -20.45
C VAL A 154 9.40 -18.28 -19.56
N TYR A 155 9.11 -17.19 -18.84
CA TYR A 155 10.06 -16.60 -17.90
C TYR A 155 9.86 -17.18 -16.50
N SER A 156 10.64 -18.22 -16.16
CA SER A 156 10.45 -19.04 -14.96
C SER A 156 10.70 -18.31 -13.64
N ASP A 157 11.52 -17.26 -13.63
CA ASP A 157 11.85 -16.52 -12.40
C ASP A 157 10.64 -15.79 -11.80
N LEU A 158 9.59 -15.59 -12.61
CA LEU A 158 8.30 -15.01 -12.16
C LEU A 158 7.30 -16.05 -11.64
N GLY A 159 7.66 -17.33 -11.58
CA GLY A 159 6.75 -18.38 -11.13
C GLY A 159 6.19 -18.11 -9.73
N GLY A 160 4.89 -17.79 -9.64
CA GLY A 160 4.20 -17.44 -8.40
C GLY A 160 4.58 -16.09 -7.79
N LYS A 161 5.28 -15.21 -8.52
CA LYS A 161 5.82 -13.94 -8.00
C LYS A 161 5.22 -12.73 -8.69
N PHE A 162 5.08 -11.65 -7.92
CA PHE A 162 4.74 -10.33 -8.45
C PHE A 162 5.97 -9.68 -9.09
N ILE A 163 5.77 -8.59 -9.84
CA ILE A 163 6.87 -7.78 -10.39
C ILE A 163 6.96 -6.47 -9.61
N LYS A 164 8.14 -6.19 -9.06
CA LYS A 164 8.48 -4.88 -8.50
C LYS A 164 9.37 -4.14 -9.48
N ALA A 165 8.95 -2.95 -9.89
CA ALA A 165 9.67 -2.16 -10.86
C ALA A 165 10.93 -1.53 -10.24
N VAL A 166 12.02 -1.51 -11.01
CA VAL A 166 13.29 -0.82 -10.69
C VAL A 166 13.71 0.06 -11.86
N ALA A 167 14.54 1.07 -11.60
CA ALA A 167 15.09 1.97 -12.61
C ALA A 167 16.55 1.64 -12.99
N ASP A 168 17.01 0.44 -12.64
CA ASP A 168 18.38 -0.03 -12.85
C ASP A 168 18.41 -1.48 -13.38
N ASP A 169 19.60 -2.07 -13.37
CA ASP A 169 19.85 -3.45 -13.80
C ASP A 169 19.58 -4.49 -12.68
N ALA A 170 18.92 -4.13 -11.57
CA ALA A 170 18.62 -5.09 -10.51
C ALA A 170 17.59 -6.13 -11.00
N ARG A 171 17.95 -7.41 -10.91
CA ARG A 171 17.13 -8.56 -11.31
C ARG A 171 17.21 -9.64 -10.23
N ALA A 172 16.36 -9.53 -9.22
CA ALA A 172 16.46 -10.37 -8.04
C ALA A 172 15.07 -10.71 -7.47
N ALA A 173 14.97 -11.92 -6.91
CA ALA A 173 13.84 -12.27 -6.07
C ALA A 173 13.90 -11.52 -4.74
N GLY A 174 12.73 -11.15 -4.20
CA GLY A 174 12.58 -10.46 -2.93
C GLY A 174 11.20 -10.69 -2.31
N GLY A 175 10.95 -10.07 -1.16
CA GLY A 175 9.72 -10.25 -0.40
C GLY A 175 9.63 -11.61 0.31
N VAL A 176 8.50 -11.86 0.97
CA VAL A 176 8.25 -13.07 1.77
C VAL A 176 6.82 -13.57 1.59
N ALA A 177 6.62 -14.89 1.62
CA ALA A 177 5.28 -15.49 1.52
C ALA A 177 4.43 -15.27 2.78
N ILE A 178 5.06 -15.33 3.97
CA ILE A 178 4.43 -15.00 5.24
C ILE A 178 4.93 -13.60 5.62
N ARG A 179 4.04 -12.60 5.50
CA ARG A 179 4.38 -11.19 5.68
C ARG A 179 4.11 -10.74 7.10
N SER A 180 5.07 -10.09 7.73
CA SER A 180 4.87 -9.46 9.02
C SER A 180 4.25 -8.08 8.83
N TYR A 181 3.37 -7.69 9.76
CA TYR A 181 2.90 -6.31 9.85
C TYR A 181 3.06 -5.78 11.27
N SER A 182 3.21 -4.47 11.38
CA SER A 182 3.19 -3.73 12.64
C SER A 182 2.27 -2.52 12.52
N VAL A 183 1.63 -2.17 13.62
CA VAL A 183 0.70 -1.05 13.75
C VAL A 183 1.12 -0.25 14.96
N GLY A 184 1.26 1.06 14.81
CA GLY A 184 1.54 1.99 15.88
C GLY A 184 0.68 3.25 15.76
N THR A 185 1.02 4.26 16.55
CA THR A 185 0.43 5.60 16.45
C THR A 185 1.49 6.59 15.95
N SER A 186 1.10 7.50 15.06
CA SER A 186 2.04 8.40 14.34
C SER A 186 2.05 9.84 14.84
N ILE A 187 1.06 10.23 15.66
CA ILE A 187 0.90 11.59 16.14
C ILE A 187 0.50 11.51 17.60
N ALA A 188 1.19 12.28 18.43
CA ALA A 188 0.79 12.45 19.82
C ALA A 188 -0.62 13.03 19.91
N GLY A 189 -1.52 12.31 20.57
CA GLY A 189 -2.86 12.80 20.83
C GLY A 189 -2.80 14.03 21.72
N SER A 190 -3.13 15.20 21.17
CA SER A 190 -3.24 16.43 21.96
C SER A 190 -4.64 16.49 22.55
N HIS A 191 -4.73 16.60 23.86
CA HIS A 191 -6.00 16.82 24.53
C HIS A 191 -5.99 18.08 25.41
N THR A 192 -7.19 18.58 25.70
CA THR A 192 -7.42 19.75 26.57
C THR A 192 -8.43 19.38 27.66
N HIS A 193 -8.18 19.81 28.89
CA HIS A 193 -9.17 19.68 29.98
C HIS A 193 -10.12 20.89 30.02
N GLY A 194 -11.37 20.66 30.42
CA GLY A 194 -12.31 21.73 30.76
C GLY A 194 -11.91 22.49 32.04
N SER A 195 -12.29 23.76 32.14
CA SER A 195 -12.01 24.61 33.31
C SER A 195 -12.66 24.07 34.58
N GLY A 196 -11.90 23.93 35.67
CA GLY A 196 -12.46 23.67 37.00
C GLY A 196 -13.02 24.95 37.64
N ASN A 197 -14.20 24.87 38.28
CA ASN A 197 -14.74 25.97 39.07
C ASN A 197 -14.21 25.90 40.50
N TRP A 198 -13.61 26.99 40.98
CA TRP A 198 -13.26 27.15 42.39
C TRP A 198 -14.25 28.13 43.04
N THR A 199 -14.94 27.69 44.09
CA THR A 199 -15.86 28.54 44.86
C THR A 199 -15.21 28.88 46.19
N ASP A 200 -14.82 30.13 46.37
CA ASP A 200 -14.45 30.67 47.68
C ASP A 200 -15.38 31.82 48.05
N GLY A 201 -16.02 31.68 49.20
CA GLY A 201 -16.69 32.79 49.89
C GLY A 201 -17.66 33.65 49.08
N GLY A 202 -18.26 33.14 47.99
CA GLY A 202 -19.22 33.88 47.16
C GLY A 202 -18.68 34.48 45.85
N SER A 203 -17.42 34.24 45.48
CA SER A 203 -16.87 34.62 44.17
C SER A 203 -16.55 33.38 43.34
N ASN A 204 -17.10 33.30 42.13
CA ASN A 204 -16.81 32.26 41.14
C ASN A 204 -15.64 32.73 40.27
N THR A 205 -14.46 32.16 40.46
CA THR A 205 -13.28 32.48 39.63
C THR A 205 -12.97 31.27 38.77
N GLN A 206 -13.09 31.42 37.45
CA GLN A 206 -12.77 30.39 36.48
C GLN A 206 -11.26 30.37 36.21
N TYR A 207 -10.65 29.20 36.34
CA TYR A 207 -9.26 29.00 35.97
C TYR A 207 -9.15 28.00 34.83
N SER A 208 -8.40 28.35 33.80
CA SER A 208 -8.08 27.49 32.66
C SER A 208 -6.58 27.50 32.42
N SER A 209 -5.90 26.44 32.85
CA SER A 209 -4.50 26.22 32.46
C SER A 209 -4.15 24.73 32.59
N GLY A 210 -4.11 24.06 31.45
CA GLY A 210 -3.56 22.72 31.32
C GLY A 210 -3.24 22.46 29.86
N SER A 211 -1.96 22.55 29.49
CA SER A 211 -1.45 21.91 28.28
C SER A 211 -1.07 20.50 28.68
N ALA A 212 -1.73 19.50 28.11
CA ALA A 212 -1.37 18.11 28.34
C ALA A 212 0.01 17.79 27.73
N GLY A 213 0.71 16.85 28.35
CA GLY A 213 1.93 16.28 27.77
C GLY A 213 1.55 15.44 26.56
N GLN A 214 2.02 15.84 25.38
CA GLN A 214 1.94 15.02 24.18
C GLN A 214 2.66 13.68 24.40
N HIS A 215 2.05 12.58 23.99
CA HIS A 215 2.64 11.25 24.07
C HIS A 215 2.15 10.40 22.89
N GLU A 216 2.93 9.38 22.53
CA GLU A 216 2.63 8.43 21.46
C GLU A 216 2.67 7.00 22.02
N HIS A 217 1.94 6.10 21.38
CA HIS A 217 2.11 4.67 21.56
C HIS A 217 3.01 4.12 20.46
N GLY A 218 3.97 3.27 20.84
CA GLY A 218 4.79 2.49 19.90
C GLY A 218 3.96 1.44 19.15
N THR A 219 4.50 0.25 18.94
CA THR A 219 3.72 -0.83 18.30
C THR A 219 2.57 -1.28 19.22
N ILE A 220 1.34 -1.10 18.76
CA ILE A 220 0.10 -1.47 19.47
C ILE A 220 -0.48 -2.79 18.97
N ALA A 221 -0.15 -3.20 17.74
CA ALA A 221 -0.48 -4.52 17.20
C ALA A 221 0.58 -4.97 16.19
N SER A 222 0.77 -6.28 16.10
CA SER A 222 1.62 -6.90 15.11
C SER A 222 1.15 -8.32 14.86
N GLY A 223 1.41 -8.83 13.66
CA GLY A 223 1.08 -10.20 13.31
C GLY A 223 1.69 -10.61 11.99
N THR A 224 1.25 -11.75 11.49
CA THR A 224 1.64 -12.27 10.19
C THR A 224 0.41 -12.53 9.34
N LEU A 225 0.54 -12.35 8.02
CA LEU A 225 -0.50 -12.63 7.05
C LEU A 225 0.05 -13.44 5.87
N THR A 226 -0.78 -14.37 5.38
CA THR A 226 -0.53 -15.16 4.16
C THR A 226 -1.42 -14.71 3.00
N ASP A 227 -2.41 -13.86 3.27
CA ASP A 227 -3.28 -13.31 2.24
C ASP A 227 -2.45 -12.51 1.23
N LEU A 228 -2.68 -12.73 -0.05
CA LEU A 228 -2.01 -12.01 -1.13
C LEU A 228 -2.76 -10.72 -1.47
N PRO A 229 -2.08 -9.70 -2.02
CA PRO A 229 -2.74 -8.58 -2.70
C PRO A 229 -3.69 -9.10 -3.79
N PRO A 230 -4.72 -8.35 -4.22
CA PRO A 230 -5.62 -8.79 -5.28
C PRO A 230 -4.84 -9.13 -6.55
N TYR A 231 -4.92 -10.36 -7.05
CA TYR A 231 -4.05 -10.83 -8.13
C TYR A 231 -4.81 -11.54 -9.25
N LEU A 232 -4.19 -11.58 -10.42
CA LEU A 232 -4.51 -12.50 -11.51
C LEU A 232 -3.23 -13.20 -11.98
N ALA A 233 -3.21 -14.53 -11.85
CA ALA A 233 -2.12 -15.36 -12.33
C ALA A 233 -2.14 -15.45 -13.86
N MET A 234 -1.06 -15.02 -14.49
CA MET A 234 -0.89 -15.01 -15.93
C MET A 234 0.46 -15.58 -16.31
N ARG A 235 0.56 -16.16 -17.50
CA ARG A 235 1.81 -16.76 -17.93
C ARG A 235 2.81 -15.68 -18.37
N PRO A 236 3.98 -15.56 -17.73
CA PRO A 236 5.00 -14.61 -18.15
C PRO A 236 5.73 -15.15 -19.38
N LEU A 237 5.66 -14.41 -20.48
CA LEU A 237 6.31 -14.72 -21.75
C LEU A 237 7.51 -13.79 -21.94
N ILE A 238 8.70 -14.36 -22.07
CA ILE A 238 9.89 -13.62 -22.51
C ILE A 238 9.99 -13.65 -24.03
N ILE A 239 10.23 -12.49 -24.64
CA ILE A 239 10.47 -12.39 -26.08
C ILE A 239 11.90 -12.84 -26.38
N VAL A 240 12.04 -13.86 -27.24
CA VAL A 240 13.35 -14.43 -27.60
C VAL A 240 13.79 -14.05 -29.02
N ASN A 241 12.86 -13.63 -29.87
CA ASN A 241 13.13 -12.97 -31.15
C ASN A 241 12.20 -11.77 -31.27
N GLU A 242 12.71 -10.64 -31.76
CA GLU A 242 11.91 -9.42 -31.95
C GLU A 242 10.66 -9.71 -32.79
N THR A 243 9.50 -9.27 -32.30
CA THR A 243 8.21 -9.63 -32.90
C THR A 243 7.12 -8.63 -32.52
N GLY A 244 6.04 -8.60 -33.31
CA GLY A 244 4.79 -8.00 -32.83
C GLY A 244 4.07 -8.91 -31.83
N ALA A 245 3.04 -8.39 -31.19
CA ALA A 245 2.15 -9.14 -30.31
C ALA A 245 1.24 -10.09 -31.10
N TYR A 246 1.23 -11.34 -30.68
CA TYR A 246 0.32 -12.38 -31.14
C TYR A 246 -1.00 -12.36 -30.37
N GLU A 247 -2.04 -12.92 -30.97
CA GLU A 247 -3.36 -13.05 -30.33
C GLU A 247 -3.25 -13.71 -28.94
N GLY A 248 -3.91 -13.11 -27.94
CA GLY A 248 -3.91 -13.57 -26.55
C GLY A 248 -2.77 -13.05 -25.69
N MET A 249 -1.82 -12.30 -26.27
CA MET A 249 -0.82 -11.56 -25.49
C MET A 249 -1.47 -10.36 -24.79
N VAL A 250 -1.08 -10.15 -23.54
CA VAL A 250 -1.54 -9.07 -22.66
C VAL A 250 -0.33 -8.24 -22.24
N ILE A 251 -0.45 -6.92 -22.33
CA ILE A 251 0.59 -5.98 -21.94
C ILE A 251 -0.01 -4.84 -21.12
N ALA A 252 0.81 -4.18 -20.29
CA ALA A 252 0.40 -2.95 -19.65
C ALA A 252 0.38 -1.80 -20.67
N TYR A 253 -0.40 -0.78 -20.40
CA TYR A 253 -0.65 0.32 -21.33
C TYR A 253 -0.85 1.64 -20.58
N ASP A 254 -0.06 2.62 -20.96
CA ASP A 254 -0.10 4.00 -20.48
C ASP A 254 -0.58 4.93 -21.61
N GLY A 255 -1.86 4.83 -21.94
CA GLY A 255 -2.51 5.61 -22.99
C GLY A 255 -4.02 5.57 -22.87
N ASP A 256 -4.72 6.30 -23.76
CA ASP A 256 -6.18 6.40 -23.72
C ASP A 256 -6.84 5.10 -24.23
N LEU A 257 -7.70 4.49 -23.41
CA LEU A 257 -8.48 3.30 -23.76
C LEU A 257 -9.46 3.58 -24.92
N ALA A 258 -9.97 4.79 -25.07
CA ALA A 258 -10.86 5.17 -26.16
C ALA A 258 -10.13 5.25 -27.51
N ALA A 259 -8.80 5.35 -27.50
CA ALA A 259 -7.94 5.47 -28.67
C ALA A 259 -7.11 4.20 -28.94
N ILE A 260 -7.47 3.05 -28.34
CA ILE A 260 -6.77 1.78 -28.59
C ILE A 260 -6.86 1.41 -30.09
N PRO A 261 -5.74 1.07 -30.75
CA PRO A 261 -5.76 0.69 -32.17
C PRO A 261 -6.55 -0.58 -32.46
N ALA A 262 -6.98 -0.72 -33.72
CA ALA A 262 -7.66 -1.93 -34.19
C ALA A 262 -6.82 -3.19 -33.92
N GLY A 263 -7.48 -4.25 -33.46
CA GLY A 263 -6.82 -5.51 -33.07
C GLY A 263 -6.36 -5.55 -31.60
N TRP A 264 -6.64 -4.51 -30.83
CA TRP A 264 -6.40 -4.47 -29.38
C TRP A 264 -7.71 -4.18 -28.64
N ALA A 265 -7.82 -4.70 -27.41
CA ALA A 265 -8.96 -4.44 -26.54
C ALA A 265 -8.51 -4.39 -25.08
N ARG A 266 -9.25 -3.68 -24.22
CA ARG A 266 -9.04 -3.71 -22.77
C ARG A 266 -9.13 -5.16 -22.26
N TYR A 267 -8.16 -5.57 -21.45
CA TYR A 267 -8.16 -6.88 -20.80
C TYR A 267 -8.93 -6.79 -19.47
N ALA A 268 -10.25 -6.99 -19.52
CA ALA A 268 -11.11 -6.87 -18.35
C ALA A 268 -10.81 -7.82 -17.17
N PRO A 269 -10.35 -9.09 -17.36
CA PRO A 269 -10.16 -10.03 -16.25
C PRO A 269 -9.21 -9.55 -15.13
N ILE A 270 -8.20 -8.75 -15.47
CA ILE A 270 -7.23 -8.24 -14.49
C ILE A 270 -7.70 -6.99 -13.75
N SER A 271 -8.86 -6.40 -14.09
CA SER A 271 -9.31 -5.12 -13.52
C SER A 271 -9.21 -5.08 -11.99
N ASP A 272 -8.63 -3.99 -11.48
CA ASP A 272 -8.31 -3.75 -10.06
C ASP A 272 -7.36 -4.78 -9.42
N LYS A 273 -6.58 -5.56 -10.18
CA LYS A 273 -5.68 -6.59 -9.66
C LYS A 273 -4.25 -6.42 -10.16
N PHE A 274 -3.30 -7.04 -9.46
CA PHE A 274 -1.90 -7.15 -9.82
C PHE A 274 -1.67 -8.36 -10.73
N PRO A 275 -0.85 -8.26 -11.80
CA PRO A 275 -0.36 -9.42 -12.51
C PRO A 275 0.62 -10.19 -11.63
N VAL A 276 0.42 -11.50 -11.51
CA VAL A 276 1.38 -12.43 -10.89
C VAL A 276 1.75 -13.50 -11.90
N GLY A 277 3.02 -13.92 -11.93
CA GLY A 277 3.40 -15.01 -12.82
C GLY A 277 2.77 -16.33 -12.39
N GLU A 278 2.26 -17.11 -13.34
CA GLU A 278 1.74 -18.44 -13.05
C GLU A 278 2.81 -19.32 -12.36
N GLY A 279 2.40 -20.12 -11.38
CA GLY A 279 3.28 -21.03 -10.64
C GLY A 279 2.50 -22.21 -10.07
N ASP A 280 3.18 -23.10 -9.36
CA ASP A 280 2.58 -24.34 -8.83
C ASP A 280 1.37 -24.06 -7.91
N ASP A 281 1.48 -23.06 -7.03
CA ASP A 281 0.43 -22.64 -6.09
C ASP A 281 -0.55 -21.60 -6.69
N LEU A 282 -0.21 -21.04 -7.86
CA LEU A 282 -0.97 -20.01 -8.57
C LEU A 282 -1.13 -20.39 -10.05
N PRO A 283 -1.94 -21.42 -10.38
CA PRO A 283 -2.20 -21.84 -11.75
C PRO A 283 -2.76 -20.71 -12.63
N LEU A 284 -2.49 -20.82 -13.93
CA LEU A 284 -2.93 -19.86 -14.95
C LEU A 284 -4.43 -19.50 -14.83
N GLY A 285 -4.72 -18.20 -14.79
CA GLY A 285 -6.08 -17.68 -14.72
C GLY A 285 -6.67 -17.66 -13.32
N GLN A 286 -5.97 -18.17 -12.30
CA GLN A 286 -6.40 -18.01 -10.92
C GLN A 286 -6.39 -16.53 -10.54
N ALA A 287 -7.50 -16.08 -9.95
CA ALA A 287 -7.62 -14.76 -9.36
C ALA A 287 -8.02 -14.87 -7.89
N GLY A 288 -7.58 -13.95 -7.07
CA GLY A 288 -7.87 -13.95 -5.64
C GLY A 288 -7.20 -12.78 -4.93
N GLY A 289 -6.98 -12.94 -3.62
CA GLY A 289 -6.39 -11.90 -2.77
C GLY A 289 -7.42 -10.94 -2.19
N VAL A 290 -6.96 -10.07 -1.29
CA VAL A 290 -7.78 -9.07 -0.59
C VAL A 290 -7.06 -7.73 -0.59
N ASP A 291 -7.81 -6.63 -0.63
CA ASP A 291 -7.23 -5.28 -0.54
C ASP A 291 -6.78 -4.93 0.88
N SER A 292 -7.53 -5.35 1.90
CA SER A 292 -7.21 -5.04 3.29
C SER A 292 -7.70 -6.11 4.26
N ILE A 293 -7.09 -6.14 5.43
CA ILE A 293 -7.56 -6.91 6.59
C ILE A 293 -7.93 -5.95 7.72
N GLU A 294 -9.07 -6.19 8.36
CA GLU A 294 -9.48 -5.41 9.54
C GLU A 294 -8.66 -5.80 10.77
N ILE A 295 -8.29 -4.79 11.55
CA ILE A 295 -7.59 -4.95 12.83
C ILE A 295 -8.35 -4.19 13.91
N ASN A 296 -8.58 -4.87 15.04
CA ASN A 296 -9.30 -4.31 16.18
C ASN A 296 -8.61 -4.75 17.47
N GLY A 297 -8.52 -3.85 18.46
CA GLY A 297 -7.90 -4.20 19.73
C GLY A 297 -7.95 -3.08 20.76
N ALA A 298 -7.24 -3.33 21.87
CA ALA A 298 -7.01 -2.34 22.92
C ALA A 298 -5.55 -1.89 22.90
N VAL A 299 -5.34 -0.59 23.03
CA VAL A 299 -4.01 0.00 23.19
C VAL A 299 -3.58 -0.14 24.67
N PRO A 300 -2.37 -0.65 24.96
CA PRO A 300 -1.88 -0.75 26.34
C PRO A 300 -1.90 0.61 27.06
N SER A 301 -2.28 0.63 28.34
CA SER A 301 -2.30 1.88 29.12
C SER A 301 -0.89 2.46 29.24
N VAL A 302 -0.78 3.76 28.97
CA VAL A 302 0.45 4.53 29.16
C VAL A 302 0.23 5.53 30.28
N THR A 303 1.17 5.57 31.23
CA THR A 303 1.17 6.58 32.28
C THR A 303 1.92 7.81 31.79
N VAL A 304 1.18 8.88 31.51
CA VAL A 304 1.76 10.15 31.09
C VAL A 304 1.85 11.05 32.31
N THR A 305 3.06 11.54 32.58
CA THR A 305 3.27 12.54 33.63
C THR A 305 3.05 13.92 33.03
N HIS A 306 2.12 14.69 33.56
CA HIS A 306 1.93 16.09 33.15
C HIS A 306 2.17 17.05 34.31
N SER A 307 2.47 18.30 33.96
CA SER A 307 2.65 19.39 34.93
C SER A 307 1.65 20.51 34.64
N HIS A 308 1.01 21.02 35.69
CA HIS A 308 0.18 22.21 35.59
C HIS A 308 1.06 23.44 35.77
N VAL A 309 1.04 24.37 34.81
CA VAL A 309 1.54 25.73 35.03
C VAL A 309 0.32 26.58 35.33
N GLN A 310 0.17 27.07 36.56
CA GLN A 310 -0.67 28.26 36.77
C GLN A 310 0.18 29.52 36.77
N CYS A 311 -0.14 30.36 35.79
CA CYS A 311 0.14 31.77 35.77
C CYS A 311 -0.45 32.43 37.03
N CYS A 312 0.42 33.07 37.79
CA CYS A 312 0.01 34.16 38.67
C CYS A 312 1.03 35.27 38.49
N ASP A 313 0.73 36.20 37.58
CA ASP A 313 1.49 37.45 37.49
C ASP A 313 1.05 38.31 38.69
N GLY A 314 1.79 38.22 39.80
CA GLY A 314 1.77 39.23 40.86
C GLY A 314 1.32 38.86 42.29
N TRP A 315 0.92 37.62 42.60
CA TRP A 315 0.59 37.23 44.00
C TRP A 315 1.29 35.93 44.44
N GLN A 316 2.62 35.97 44.54
CA GLN A 316 3.38 34.94 45.23
C GLN A 316 3.38 35.21 46.74
N THR A 317 2.32 34.79 47.45
CA THR A 317 2.38 34.70 48.91
C THR A 317 2.91 33.34 49.31
N ALA A 318 4.19 33.27 49.69
CA ALA A 318 4.89 32.37 50.62
C ALA A 318 4.29 30.97 50.98
N PHE A 319 3.61 30.30 50.06
CA PHE A 319 3.22 28.91 50.15
C PHE A 319 3.87 28.17 49.00
N SER A 320 5.16 27.87 49.15
CA SER A 320 5.88 26.93 48.31
C SER A 320 5.25 25.54 48.47
N ALA A 321 4.22 25.25 47.66
CA ALA A 321 3.74 23.90 47.48
C ALA A 321 4.46 23.30 46.28
N PRO A 322 5.16 22.16 46.42
CA PRO A 322 5.56 21.40 45.25
C PRO A 322 4.27 20.90 44.60
N HIS A 323 3.98 21.33 43.38
CA HIS A 323 2.94 20.67 42.60
C HIS A 323 3.48 19.28 42.27
N THR A 324 2.97 18.28 42.99
CA THR A 324 3.32 16.87 42.76
C THR A 324 2.93 16.53 41.34
N SER A 325 3.85 15.93 40.58
CA SER A 325 3.55 15.28 39.30
C SER A 325 2.29 14.41 39.46
N LEU A 326 1.22 14.75 38.73
CA LEU A 326 0.07 13.87 38.63
C LEU A 326 0.34 12.90 37.48
N ALA A 327 0.36 11.62 37.81
CA ALA A 327 0.44 10.54 36.84
C ALA A 327 -0.98 10.14 36.49
N TRP A 328 -1.36 10.27 35.23
CA TRP A 328 -2.64 9.78 34.72
C TRP A 328 -2.35 8.64 33.76
N SER A 329 -2.96 7.49 34.02
CA SER A 329 -2.98 6.38 33.07
C SER A 329 -4.23 6.52 32.22
N HIS A 330 -4.11 6.33 30.90
CA HIS A 330 -5.27 6.20 30.02
C HIS A 330 -5.03 5.08 29.02
N SER A 331 -6.14 4.51 28.54
CA SER A 331 -6.14 3.49 27.50
C SER A 331 -7.15 3.83 26.41
N HIS A 332 -6.87 3.36 25.19
CA HIS A 332 -7.77 3.49 24.04
C HIS A 332 -8.15 2.11 23.49
N THR A 333 -9.26 2.04 22.77
CA THR A 333 -9.45 0.97 21.79
C THR A 333 -9.01 1.46 20.40
N PHE A 334 -8.77 0.56 19.45
CA PHE A 334 -8.49 0.95 18.07
C PHE A 334 -9.24 0.06 17.09
N THR A 335 -9.63 0.68 15.98
CA THR A 335 -10.18 0.03 14.80
C THR A 335 -9.44 0.58 13.59
N GLY A 336 -8.97 -0.32 12.74
CA GLY A 336 -8.24 0.04 11.54
C GLY A 336 -8.23 -1.08 10.51
N ALA A 337 -7.50 -0.83 9.44
CA ALA A 337 -7.27 -1.79 8.39
C ALA A 337 -5.80 -1.74 7.96
N VAL A 338 -5.21 -2.91 7.72
CA VAL A 338 -3.90 -3.04 7.08
C VAL A 338 -4.14 -3.24 5.58
N ASP A 339 -3.66 -2.32 4.75
CA ASP A 339 -3.65 -2.49 3.30
C ASP A 339 -2.66 -3.60 2.94
N VAL A 340 -3.18 -4.65 2.32
CA VAL A 340 -2.44 -5.85 1.93
C VAL A 340 -1.66 -5.60 0.63
N SER A 341 -2.05 -4.58 -0.14
CA SER A 341 -1.41 -4.19 -1.39
C SER A 341 -0.05 -3.54 -1.14
N PRO A 342 1.01 -3.92 -1.88
CA PRO A 342 2.28 -3.21 -1.81
C PRO A 342 2.16 -1.85 -2.50
N ALA A 343 3.16 -0.98 -2.33
CA ALA A 343 3.21 0.32 -3.01
C ALA A 343 3.04 0.15 -4.54
N PHE A 344 2.03 0.78 -5.13
CA PHE A 344 1.64 0.51 -6.52
C PHE A 344 1.47 1.76 -7.39
N TYR A 345 1.47 1.53 -8.71
CA TYR A 345 1.05 2.47 -9.75
C TYR A 345 0.08 1.78 -10.71
N CYS A 346 -1.01 2.46 -11.06
CA CYS A 346 -2.06 1.89 -11.90
C CYS A 346 -1.80 2.13 -13.39
N LEU A 347 -1.80 1.06 -14.17
CA LEU A 347 -1.76 1.06 -15.64
C LEU A 347 -2.96 0.32 -16.22
N HIS A 348 -3.36 0.69 -17.43
CA HIS A 348 -4.30 -0.15 -18.17
C HIS A 348 -3.64 -1.45 -18.58
N PHE A 349 -4.44 -2.47 -18.87
CA PHE A 349 -3.98 -3.69 -19.52
C PHE A 349 -4.81 -3.92 -20.78
N ILE A 350 -4.12 -4.20 -21.88
CA ILE A 350 -4.74 -4.47 -23.18
C ILE A 350 -4.29 -5.83 -23.69
N ALA A 351 -5.19 -6.51 -24.39
CA ALA A 351 -4.95 -7.80 -25.00
C ALA A 351 -5.03 -7.68 -26.53
N ARG A 352 -4.15 -8.40 -27.21
CA ARG A 352 -4.21 -8.59 -28.65
C ARG A 352 -5.37 -9.54 -28.99
N VAL A 353 -6.33 -9.07 -29.77
CA VAL A 353 -7.54 -9.83 -30.17
C VAL A 353 -7.57 -10.08 -31.68
N LYS A 354 -8.37 -11.03 -32.17
CA LYS A 354 -8.58 -11.14 -33.63
C LYS A 354 -9.19 -9.83 -34.15
N PRO A 355 -8.67 -9.29 -35.27
CA PRO A 355 -9.27 -8.12 -35.91
C PRO A 355 -10.68 -8.41 -36.43
#